data_AF-A0A2D6NDX6-F1
#
_entry.id   AF-A0A2D6NDX6-F1
#
_cell.length_a   1.000
_cell.length_b   1.000
_cell.length_c   1.000
_cell.angle_alpha   90.00
_cell.angle_beta   90.00
_cell.angle_gamma   90.00
#
_symmetry.space_group_name_H-M   'P 1'
#
loop_
_entity.id
_entity.type
_entity.pdbx_description
1 polymer ?
#
loop_
_entity_poly.entity_id
_entity_poly.type
_entity_poly.pdbx_seq_one_letter_code
_entity_poly.pdbx_strand_id
1 'polypeptide(L)'
;MDIDNKRLIIGMSFIFVLGIMFAIVNGFYTSSTNEQLPLIVYGISFLSIIIGAFIVVLFQWKINKIQLEKVLKILPSEERVIVKVLLDNDDSIEQNKLVVLSGFTKVKVSRIVKKLVEREVVEKKFMGNTNLVLLKI
;
A
#
# COMPACT_ATOMS: atom_id res chain seq x y z
N MET A 1 -4.79 -2.61 -1.86
CA MET A 1 -4.27 -1.23 -1.82
C MET A 1 -5.45 -0.29 -1.98
N ASP A 2 -6.15 -0.01 -0.88
CA ASP A 2 -7.23 0.98 -0.90
C ASP A 2 -6.60 2.36 -1.05
N ILE A 3 -6.82 2.97 -2.21
CA ILE A 3 -6.40 4.35 -2.44
C ILE A 3 -7.34 5.22 -1.62
N ASP A 4 -6.82 5.81 -0.55
CA ASP A 4 -7.55 6.79 0.25
C ASP A 4 -8.09 7.91 -0.65
N ASN A 5 -9.41 8.11 -0.64
CA ASN A 5 -10.11 9.13 -1.42
C ASN A 5 -9.47 10.53 -1.26
N LYS A 6 -8.92 10.83 -0.08
CA LYS A 6 -8.21 12.11 0.15
C LYS A 6 -6.95 12.22 -0.70
N ARG A 7 -6.16 11.15 -0.82
CA ARG A 7 -4.92 11.13 -1.63
C ARG A 7 -5.24 11.27 -3.11
N LEU A 8 -6.34 10.68 -3.56
CA LEU A 8 -6.80 10.79 -4.94
C LEU A 8 -7.21 12.23 -5.28
N ILE A 9 -7.97 12.89 -4.41
CA ILE A 9 -8.37 14.30 -4.58
C ILE A 9 -7.13 15.22 -4.63
N ILE A 10 -6.16 15.00 -3.75
CA ILE A 10 -4.90 15.78 -3.74
C ILE A 10 -4.15 15.58 -5.05
N GLY A 11 -4.01 14.33 -5.53
CA GLY A 11 -3.35 14.03 -6.79
C GLY A 11 -4.03 14.70 -7.99
N MET A 12 -5.36 14.63 -8.06
CA MET A 12 -6.13 15.30 -9.12
C MET A 12 -5.97 16.82 -9.09
N SER A 13 -5.95 17.42 -7.89
CA SER A 13 -5.73 18.87 -7.73
C SER A 13 -4.36 19.30 -8.26
N PHE A 14 -3.30 18.54 -7.94
CA PHE A 14 -1.95 18.82 -8.46
C PHE A 14 -1.87 18.71 -9.98
N ILE A 15 -2.49 17.68 -10.57
CA ILE A 15 -2.53 17.52 -12.03
C ILE A 15 -3.27 18.69 -12.70
N PHE A 16 -4.38 19.14 -12.09
CA PHE A 16 -5.15 20.28 -12.59
C PHE A 16 -4.35 21.58 -12.54
N VAL A 17 -3.68 21.86 -11.42
CA VAL A 17 -2.80 23.04 -11.28
C VAL A 17 -1.64 22.98 -12.27
N LEU A 18 -1.03 21.81 -12.46
CA LEU A 18 0.03 21.61 -13.44
C LEU A 18 -0.45 21.93 -14.86
N GLY A 19 -1.67 21.51 -15.22
CA GLY A 19 -2.28 21.84 -16.51
C GLY A 19 -2.47 23.33 -16.72
N ILE A 20 -2.92 24.07 -15.69
CA ILE A 20 -3.03 25.53 -15.74
C ILE A 20 -1.65 26.17 -15.93
N MET A 21 -0.63 25.69 -15.21
CA MET A 21 0.74 26.18 -15.38
C MET A 21 1.25 25.96 -16.80
N PHE A 22 1.02 24.78 -17.40
CA PHE A 22 1.37 24.53 -18.80
C PHE A 22 0.66 25.46 -19.77
N ALA A 23 -0.63 25.73 -19.55
CA ALA A 23 -1.38 26.66 -20.40
C ALA A 23 -0.83 28.08 -20.32
N ILE A 24 -0.50 28.56 -19.11
CA ILE A 24 0.10 29.88 -18.90
C ILE A 24 1.48 29.96 -19.56
N VAL A 25 2.35 28.97 -19.32
CA VAL A 25 3.70 28.94 -19.91
C VAL A 25 3.63 28.89 -21.43
N ASN A 26 2.72 28.10 -22.00
CA ASN A 26 2.52 28.06 -23.45
C ASN A 26 2.03 29.40 -24.01
N GLY A 27 1.12 30.08 -23.29
CA GLY A 27 0.63 31.40 -23.67
C GLY A 27 1.72 32.48 -23.67
N PHE A 28 2.57 32.50 -22.64
CA PHE A 28 3.73 33.39 -22.57
C PHE A 28 4.75 33.08 -23.68
N TYR A 29 5.00 31.80 -23.95
CA TYR A 29 5.93 31.36 -24.99
C TYR A 29 5.45 31.78 -26.38
N THR A 30 4.18 31.54 -26.67
CA THR A 30 3.54 31.93 -27.95
C THR A 30 3.55 33.45 -28.13
N SER A 31 3.27 34.22 -27.07
CA SER A 31 3.30 35.68 -27.14
C SER A 31 4.69 36.26 -27.40
N SER A 32 5.75 35.55 -27.00
CA SER A 32 7.13 36.02 -27.10
C SER A 32 7.83 35.57 -28.39
N THR A 33 7.52 34.36 -28.87
CA THR A 33 8.21 33.73 -30.01
C THR A 33 7.32 33.57 -31.24
N ASN A 34 6.01 33.82 -31.11
CA ASN A 34 4.98 33.52 -32.10
C ASN A 34 4.87 32.03 -32.47
N GLU A 35 5.53 31.15 -31.71
CA GLU A 35 5.52 29.70 -31.89
C GLU A 35 4.95 29.01 -30.64
N GLN A 36 4.33 27.84 -30.86
CA GLN A 36 3.83 27.02 -29.76
C GLN A 36 4.96 26.23 -29.11
N LEU A 37 4.78 25.85 -27.84
CA LEU A 37 5.76 24.99 -27.18
C LEU A 37 5.98 23.68 -27.97
N PRO A 38 7.24 23.27 -28.17
CA PRO A 38 7.54 22.03 -28.85
C PRO A 38 6.88 20.83 -28.16
N LEU A 39 6.34 19.90 -28.97
CA LEU A 39 5.66 18.69 -28.47
C LEU A 39 6.54 17.87 -27.50
N ILE A 40 7.86 17.93 -27.68
CA ILE A 40 8.82 17.22 -26.83
C ILE A 40 8.79 17.69 -25.38
N VAL A 41 8.46 18.96 -25.11
CA VAL A 41 8.36 19.50 -23.75
C VAL A 41 7.20 18.85 -23.00
N TYR A 42 6.06 18.67 -23.66
CA TYR A 42 4.92 17.94 -23.12
C TYR A 42 5.26 16.47 -22.88
N GLY A 43 5.98 15.83 -23.81
CA GLY A 43 6.45 14.44 -23.67
C GLY A 43 7.36 14.23 -22.45
N ILE A 44 8.36 15.09 -22.27
CA ILE A 44 9.29 15.03 -21.12
C ILE A 44 8.54 15.25 -19.80
N SER A 45 7.56 16.15 -19.79
CA SER A 45 6.79 16.48 -18.60
C SER A 45 5.88 15.32 -18.17
N PHE A 46 5.25 14.65 -19.14
CA PHE A 46 4.48 13.44 -18.90
C PHE A 46 5.37 12.31 -18.36
N LEU A 47 6.54 12.11 -18.96
CA LEU A 47 7.50 11.10 -18.51
C LEU A 47 7.98 11.37 -17.07
N SER A 48 8.18 12.64 -16.72
CA SER A 48 8.57 13.04 -15.37
C SER A 48 7.53 12.68 -14.31
N ILE A 49 6.23 12.82 -14.62
CA ILE A 49 5.14 12.41 -13.73
C ILE A 49 5.15 10.89 -13.52
N ILE A 50 5.33 10.12 -14.60
CA ILE A 50 5.38 8.65 -14.52
C ILE A 50 6.56 8.21 -13.63
N ILE A 51 7.74 8.78 -13.85
CA ILE A 51 8.94 8.47 -13.05
C ILE A 51 8.71 8.85 -11.59
N GLY A 52 8.16 10.04 -11.33
CA GLY A 52 7.84 10.49 -9.97
C GLY A 52 6.86 9.55 -9.27
N ALA A 53 5.78 9.16 -9.95
CA ALA A 53 4.81 8.20 -9.43
C ALA A 53 5.46 6.84 -9.14
N PHE A 54 6.33 6.36 -10.03
CA PHE A 54 7.06 5.10 -9.84
C PHE A 54 7.98 5.15 -8.61
N ILE A 55 8.72 6.24 -8.41
CA ILE A 55 9.55 6.43 -7.22
C ILE A 55 8.71 6.41 -5.95
N VAL A 56 7.58 7.12 -5.92
CA VAL A 56 6.68 7.13 -4.76
C VAL A 56 6.18 5.72 -4.42
N VAL A 57 5.79 4.93 -5.42
CA VAL A 57 5.34 3.54 -5.22
C VAL A 57 6.47 2.68 -4.62
N LEU A 58 7.68 2.78 -5.16
CA LEU A 58 8.83 2.03 -4.62
C LEU A 58 9.15 2.41 -3.17
N PHE A 59 9.09 3.70 -2.83
CA PHE A 59 9.29 4.17 -1.47
C PHE A 59 8.19 3.70 -0.52
N GLN A 60 6.92 3.72 -0.94
CA GLN A 60 5.81 3.20 -0.14
C GLN A 60 5.99 1.72 0.17
N TRP A 61 6.39 0.91 -0.82
CA TRP A 61 6.69 -0.51 -0.60
C TRP A 61 7.81 -0.74 0.41
N LYS A 62 8.89 0.05 0.33
CA LYS A 62 10.01 -0.05 1.28
C LYS A 62 9.60 0.36 2.69
N ILE A 63 8.81 1.42 2.84
CA ILE A 63 8.35 1.92 4.15
C ILE A 63 7.46 0.88 4.84
N ASN A 64 6.51 0.26 4.11
CA ASN A 64 5.64 -0.78 4.67
C ASN A 64 6.44 -1.98 5.20
N LYS A 65 7.47 -2.43 4.48
CA LYS A 65 8.35 -3.52 4.96
C LYS A 65 9.07 -3.17 6.27
N ILE A 66 9.56 -1.93 6.41
CA ILE A 66 10.30 -1.51 7.62
C ILE A 66 9.37 -1.43 8.84
N GLN A 67 8.15 -0.91 8.66
CA GLN A 67 7.17 -0.86 9.75
C GLN A 67 6.79 -2.27 10.21
N LEU A 68 6.62 -3.18 9.27
CA LEU A 68 6.31 -4.56 9.54
C LEU A 68 7.41 -5.28 10.34
N GLU A 69 8.69 -5.10 9.97
CA GLU A 69 9.81 -5.65 10.73
C GLU A 69 9.87 -5.12 12.17
N LYS A 70 9.51 -3.86 12.39
CA LYS A 70 9.45 -3.27 13.74
C LYS A 70 8.33 -3.90 14.57
N VAL A 71 7.15 -4.12 13.98
CA VAL A 71 6.04 -4.79 14.67
C VAL A 71 6.41 -6.24 15.03
N LEU A 72 7.04 -6.97 14.11
CA LEU A 72 7.52 -8.35 14.33
C LEU A 72 8.52 -8.47 15.49
N LYS A 73 9.32 -7.44 15.76
CA LYS A 73 10.30 -7.43 16.86
C LYS A 73 9.65 -7.31 18.25
N ILE A 74 8.48 -6.67 18.35
CA ILE A 74 7.75 -6.47 19.61
C ILE A 74 6.86 -7.67 19.94
N LEU A 75 6.49 -8.46 18.93
CA LEU A 75 5.67 -9.66 19.08
C LEU A 75 6.44 -10.79 19.81
N PRO A 76 5.78 -11.51 20.75
CA PRO A 76 6.28 -12.76 21.32
C PRO A 76 6.63 -13.78 20.24
N SER A 77 7.58 -14.68 20.52
CA SER A 77 8.11 -15.65 19.56
C SER A 77 7.03 -16.47 18.86
N GLU A 78 5.97 -16.89 19.56
CA GLU A 78 4.87 -17.66 18.99
C GLU A 78 3.94 -16.83 18.10
N GLU A 79 3.65 -15.58 18.48
CA GLU A 79 2.81 -14.67 17.69
C GLU A 79 3.51 -14.27 16.39
N ARG A 80 4.84 -14.10 16.44
CA ARG A 80 5.68 -13.81 15.28
C ARG A 80 5.58 -14.86 14.19
N VAL A 81 5.48 -16.15 14.56
CA VAL A 81 5.32 -17.24 13.58
C VAL A 81 4.01 -17.08 12.81
N ILE A 82 2.91 -16.79 13.51
CA ILE A 82 1.60 -16.59 12.87
C ILE A 82 1.60 -15.36 11.96
N VAL A 83 2.15 -14.24 12.42
CA VAL A 83 2.23 -13.02 11.60
C VAL A 83 3.13 -13.25 10.38
N LYS A 84 4.24 -13.98 10.53
CA LYS A 84 5.10 -14.33 9.40
C LYS A 84 4.38 -15.18 8.36
N VAL A 85 3.62 -16.20 8.79
CA VAL A 85 2.82 -17.02 7.86
C VAL A 85 1.76 -16.16 7.14
N LEU A 86 1.14 -15.20 7.82
CA LEU A 86 0.19 -14.26 7.18
C LEU A 86 0.87 -13.40 6.11
N LEU A 87 2.07 -12.88 6.40
CA LEU A 87 2.85 -12.08 5.45
C LEU A 87 3.32 -12.87 4.23
N ASP A 88 3.68 -14.13 4.43
CA ASP A 88 4.11 -15.02 3.35
C ASP A 88 2.91 -15.45 2.45
N ASN A 89 1.67 -15.16 2.85
CA ASN A 89 0.43 -15.54 2.15
C ASN A 89 -0.46 -14.32 1.87
N ASP A 90 0.08 -13.27 1.23
CA ASP A 90 -0.68 -12.09 0.77
C ASP A 90 -1.56 -11.44 1.86
N ASP A 91 -1.02 -11.33 3.07
CA ASP A 91 -1.64 -10.71 4.25
C ASP A 91 -2.98 -11.34 4.69
N SER A 92 -3.38 -12.48 4.10
CA SER A 92 -4.66 -13.12 4.40
C SER A 92 -4.61 -14.64 4.22
N ILE A 93 -5.12 -15.36 5.21
CA ILE A 93 -5.16 -16.82 5.13
C ILE A 93 -6.31 -17.42 5.93
N GLU A 94 -6.84 -18.54 5.44
CA GLU A 94 -7.81 -19.32 6.21
C GLU A 94 -7.17 -19.88 7.48
N GLN A 95 -7.91 -19.84 8.58
CA GLN A 95 -7.45 -20.31 9.88
C GLN A 95 -7.04 -21.80 9.87
N ASN A 96 -7.69 -22.63 9.05
CA ASN A 96 -7.30 -24.04 8.88
C ASN A 96 -5.93 -24.19 8.20
N LYS A 97 -5.65 -23.38 7.16
CA LYS A 97 -4.33 -23.37 6.50
C LYS A 97 -3.27 -22.80 7.44
N LEU A 98 -3.61 -21.81 8.26
CA LEU A 98 -2.73 -21.26 9.28
C LEU A 98 -2.28 -22.32 10.30
N VAL A 99 -3.18 -23.22 10.71
CA VAL A 99 -2.85 -24.36 11.59
C VAL A 99 -1.79 -25.27 10.95
N VAL A 100 -1.96 -25.59 9.66
CA VAL A 100 -1.02 -26.45 8.93
C VAL A 100 0.35 -25.79 8.78
N LEU A 101 0.39 -24.53 8.35
CA LEU A 101 1.64 -23.82 8.05
C LEU A 101 2.41 -23.39 9.30
N SER A 102 1.72 -23.07 10.39
CA SER A 102 2.39 -22.70 11.66
C SER A 102 2.87 -23.89 12.48
N GLY A 103 2.40 -25.11 12.19
CA GLY A 103 2.69 -26.30 12.99
C GLY A 103 2.06 -26.28 14.39
N PHE A 104 1.19 -25.32 14.69
CA PHE A 104 0.50 -25.20 15.97
C PHE A 104 -0.83 -25.95 15.97
N THR A 105 -1.31 -26.33 17.16
CA THR A 105 -2.64 -26.95 17.29
C THR A 105 -3.75 -25.92 17.03
N LYS A 106 -4.92 -26.39 16.58
CA LYS A 106 -6.11 -25.55 16.35
C LYS A 106 -6.47 -24.64 17.54
N VAL A 107 -6.37 -25.18 18.75
CA VAL A 107 -6.63 -24.44 20.00
C VAL A 107 -5.58 -23.34 20.20
N LYS A 108 -4.29 -23.65 19.99
CA LYS A 108 -3.21 -22.69 20.14
C LYS A 108 -3.31 -21.55 19.13
N VAL A 109 -3.55 -21.87 17.85
CA VAL A 109 -3.81 -20.85 16.80
C VAL A 109 -5.00 -19.98 17.16
N SER A 110 -6.11 -20.56 17.61
CA SER A 110 -7.29 -19.77 18.00
C SER A 110 -7.01 -18.82 19.16
N ARG A 111 -6.20 -19.22 20.15
CA ARG A 111 -5.79 -18.33 21.26
C ARG A 111 -4.88 -17.20 20.78
N ILE A 112 -3.89 -17.50 19.93
CA ILE A 112 -2.97 -16.49 19.40
C ILE A 112 -3.72 -15.49 18.51
N VAL A 113 -4.55 -15.98 17.59
CA VAL A 113 -5.37 -15.12 16.72
C VAL A 113 -6.28 -14.23 17.57
N LYS A 114 -6.91 -14.76 18.63
CA LYS A 114 -7.73 -13.95 19.55
C LYS A 114 -6.93 -12.80 20.17
N LYS A 115 -5.72 -13.07 20.69
CA LYS A 115 -4.83 -12.04 21.24
C LYS A 115 -4.42 -11.00 20.18
N LEU A 116 -4.12 -11.44 18.96
CA LEU A 116 -3.77 -10.55 17.86
C LEU A 116 -4.95 -9.67 17.42
N VAL A 117 -6.19 -10.19 17.48
CA VAL A 117 -7.42 -9.42 17.24
C VAL A 117 -7.63 -8.39 18.35
N GLU A 118 -7.47 -8.78 19.62
CA GLU A 118 -7.57 -7.87 20.78
C GLU A 118 -6.55 -6.72 20.72
N ARG A 119 -5.39 -6.95 20.09
CA ARG A 119 -4.33 -5.95 19.86
C ARG A 119 -4.46 -5.20 18.53
N GLU A 120 -5.55 -5.42 17.80
CA GLU A 120 -5.81 -4.85 16.46
C GLU A 120 -4.74 -5.14 15.39
N VAL A 121 -3.95 -6.21 15.58
CA VAL A 121 -2.91 -6.62 14.62
C VAL A 121 -3.50 -7.42 13.45
N VAL A 122 -4.54 -8.21 13.73
CA VAL A 122 -5.26 -9.00 12.72
C VAL A 122 -6.76 -8.81 12.86
N GLU A 123 -7.48 -8.97 11.76
CA GLU A 123 -8.92 -9.03 11.70
C GLU A 123 -9.37 -10.45 11.35
N LYS A 124 -10.54 -10.84 11.88
CA LYS A 124 -11.15 -12.14 11.63
C LYS A 124 -12.46 -11.96 10.87
N LYS A 125 -12.52 -12.46 9.64
CA LYS A 125 -13.73 -12.46 8.81
C LYS A 125 -14.29 -13.89 8.70
N PHE A 126 -15.57 -14.05 8.95
CA PHE A 126 -16.22 -15.36 8.80
C PHE A 126 -16.32 -15.75 7.32
N MET A 127 -15.86 -16.95 6.96
CA MET A 127 -15.87 -17.46 5.58
C MET A 127 -16.32 -18.92 5.56
N GLY A 128 -17.65 -19.12 5.54
CA GLY A 128 -18.25 -20.44 5.44
C GLY A 128 -17.94 -21.34 6.65
N ASN A 129 -17.14 -22.39 6.45
CA ASN A 129 -16.76 -23.36 7.49
C ASN A 129 -15.47 -23.00 8.25
N THR A 130 -14.82 -21.90 7.88
CA THR A 130 -13.57 -21.44 8.47
C THR A 130 -13.61 -19.92 8.66
N ASN A 131 -12.58 -19.38 9.30
CA ASN A 131 -12.41 -17.95 9.40
C ASN A 131 -11.23 -17.55 8.54
N LEU A 132 -11.39 -16.47 7.78
CA LEU A 132 -10.30 -15.78 7.12
C LEU A 132 -9.65 -14.84 8.14
N VAL A 133 -8.35 -14.99 8.34
CA VAL A 133 -7.54 -14.10 9.18
C VAL A 133 -6.83 -13.14 8.23
N LEU A 134 -7.03 -11.84 8.43
CA LEU A 134 -6.41 -10.78 7.63
C LEU A 134 -5.49 -9.94 8.51
N LEU A 135 -4.35 -9.52 7.98
CA LEU A 135 -3.49 -8.54 8.64
C LEU A 135 -4.16 -7.16 8.56
N LYS A 136 -4.22 -6.43 9.68
CA LYS A 136 -4.84 -5.08 9.75
C LYS A 136 -3.79 -3.95 9.76
N ILE A 137 -2.50 -4.28 9.86
CA ILE A 137 -1.39 -3.31 10.02
C ILE A 137 -1.09 -2.60 8.70
#